data_AF-A0A963SH59-F1
#
_entry.id   AF-A0A963SH59-F1
#
_cell.length_a   1.000
_cell.length_b   1.000
_cell.length_c   1.000
_cell.angle_alpha   90.00
_cell.angle_beta   90.00
_cell.angle_gamma   90.00
#
_symmetry.space_group_name_H-M   'P 1'
#
loop_
_entity.id
_entity.type
_entity.pdbx_description
1 polymer ?
#
loop_
_entity_poly.entity_id
_entity_poly.type
_entity_poly.pdbx_seq_one_letter_code
_entity_poly.pdbx_strand_id
1 'polypeptide(L)'
;AAIQGLGRTNRTNQASAPLFRPVTTDVRGERRFISTIARRLDSLGALTRGQRQTGGQNLFDPADNLESTYAKEALHRWFGLLFAGKLEAVTLSRFEELSGLRVEGPDGGMVDDLPTIQRWLNRILALPIALQNGIFDEFLGLVEARIDAARQAGTLDIGVETIAVEHYEVLTDTLLRTDALSGATTHLLELEIARALKPLRLKRLEELYGFSGARQQLLRNTRS
;
A
#
# COMPACT_ATOMS: atom_id res chain seq x y z
N ALA A 1 2.10 14.00 -18.35
CA ALA A 1 3.24 13.49 -19.12
C ALA A 1 3.46 11.98 -18.91
N ALA A 2 3.78 11.49 -17.70
CA ALA A 2 4.18 10.09 -17.46
C ALA A 2 3.20 9.00 -17.98
N ILE A 3 1.91 9.12 -17.67
CA ILE A 3 0.86 8.17 -18.09
C ILE A 3 0.73 8.06 -19.62
N GLN A 4 0.88 9.18 -20.32
CA GLN A 4 0.81 9.20 -21.79
C GLN A 4 1.99 8.44 -22.41
N GLY A 5 3.14 8.35 -21.73
CA GLY A 5 4.28 7.53 -22.17
C GLY A 5 3.99 6.03 -22.11
N LEU A 6 3.35 5.58 -21.04
CA LEU A 6 2.94 4.17 -20.84
C LEU A 6 1.90 3.73 -21.89
N GLY A 7 0.91 4.58 -22.18
CA GLY A 7 -0.11 4.30 -23.19
C GLY A 7 0.42 4.34 -24.64
N ARG A 8 1.59 4.93 -24.90
CA ARG A 8 2.21 4.94 -26.24
C ARG A 8 2.95 3.64 -26.54
N THR A 9 3.47 2.97 -25.51
CA THR A 9 4.24 1.72 -25.59
C THR A 9 3.35 0.48 -25.53
N ASN A 10 2.25 0.52 -24.77
CA ASN A 10 1.26 -0.55 -24.76
C ASN A 10 0.24 -0.36 -25.91
N ARG A 11 0.29 -1.21 -26.95
CA ARG A 11 -0.60 -1.13 -28.13
C ARG A 11 -1.13 -2.51 -28.53
N THR A 12 -2.28 -2.53 -29.20
CA THR A 12 -2.87 -3.75 -29.78
C THR A 12 -1.88 -4.44 -30.75
N ASN A 13 -1.78 -5.77 -30.67
CA ASN A 13 -0.86 -6.61 -31.45
C ASN A 13 0.65 -6.48 -31.14
N GLN A 14 1.01 -6.08 -29.92
CA GLN A 14 2.41 -6.16 -29.50
C GLN A 14 2.91 -7.62 -29.44
N ALA A 15 4.09 -7.88 -29.99
CA ALA A 15 4.71 -9.22 -29.99
C ALA A 15 5.14 -9.69 -28.60
N SER A 16 5.42 -8.74 -27.69
CA SER A 16 5.72 -9.01 -26.28
C SER A 16 5.21 -7.87 -25.41
N ALA A 17 4.94 -8.17 -24.14
CA ALA A 17 4.48 -7.17 -23.19
C ALA A 17 5.62 -6.19 -22.83
N PRO A 18 5.36 -4.86 -22.81
CA PRO A 18 6.37 -3.89 -22.42
C PRO A 18 6.73 -4.04 -20.94
N LEU A 19 8.02 -3.93 -20.64
CA LEU A 19 8.54 -3.96 -19.27
C LEU A 19 8.82 -2.53 -18.81
N PHE A 20 8.16 -2.12 -17.74
CA PHE A 20 8.37 -0.80 -17.13
C PHE A 20 9.18 -0.94 -15.86
N ARG A 21 10.35 -0.28 -15.80
CA ARG A 21 11.19 -0.22 -14.61
C ARG A 21 11.32 1.24 -14.17
N PRO A 22 10.59 1.67 -13.13
CA PRO A 22 10.81 3.00 -12.56
C PRO A 22 12.23 3.06 -11.98
N VAL A 23 12.93 4.15 -12.27
CA VAL A 23 14.24 4.45 -11.68
C VAL A 23 14.00 5.48 -10.59
N THR A 24 14.55 5.22 -9.41
CA THR A 24 14.37 6.03 -8.21
C THR A 24 15.74 6.26 -7.60
N THR A 25 16.00 7.44 -7.04
CA THR A 25 17.18 7.63 -6.19
C THR A 25 16.91 7.06 -4.79
N ASP A 26 17.91 7.15 -3.92
CA ASP A 26 17.84 6.82 -2.50
C ASP A 26 17.14 7.91 -1.66
N VAL A 27 16.74 9.02 -2.29
CA VAL A 27 15.98 10.08 -1.63
C VAL A 27 14.53 9.64 -1.44
N ARG A 28 14.10 9.44 -0.19
CA ARG A 28 12.72 9.00 0.12
C ARG A 28 11.67 9.99 -0.35
N GLY A 29 12.02 11.28 -0.42
CA GLY A 29 11.18 12.31 -1.03
C GLY A 29 10.75 12.01 -2.47
N GLU A 30 11.57 11.26 -3.22
CA GLU A 30 11.22 10.85 -4.60
C GLU A 30 10.08 9.84 -4.67
N ARG A 31 9.86 9.04 -3.61
CA ARG A 31 8.70 8.14 -3.53
C ARG A 31 7.37 8.88 -3.64
N ARG A 32 7.32 10.17 -3.32
CA ARG A 32 6.13 11.01 -3.55
C ARG A 32 5.81 11.21 -5.04
N PHE A 33 6.84 11.34 -5.88
CA PHE A 33 6.62 11.44 -7.33
C PHE A 33 6.13 10.11 -7.90
N ILE A 34 6.58 9.00 -7.31
CA ILE A 34 6.12 7.66 -7.64
C ILE A 34 4.67 7.45 -7.21
N SER A 35 4.29 7.84 -5.98
CA SER A 35 2.92 7.68 -5.48
C SER A 35 1.88 8.42 -6.33
N THR A 36 2.26 9.57 -6.89
CA THR A 36 1.41 10.33 -7.83
C THR A 36 1.21 9.57 -9.16
N ILE A 37 2.26 8.88 -9.65
CA ILE A 37 2.19 8.05 -10.85
C ILE A 37 1.40 6.77 -10.58
N ALA A 38 1.65 6.11 -9.44
CA ALA A 38 0.94 4.92 -8.98
C ALA A 38 -0.57 5.20 -8.89
N ARG A 39 -0.98 6.27 -8.21
CA ARG A 39 -2.40 6.69 -8.13
C ARG A 39 -3.03 6.90 -9.50
N ARG A 40 -2.33 7.56 -10.43
CA ARG A 40 -2.86 7.82 -11.76
C ARG A 40 -2.98 6.51 -12.56
N LEU A 41 -2.08 5.55 -12.36
CA LEU A 41 -2.16 4.22 -12.96
C LEU A 41 -3.33 3.43 -12.37
N ASP A 42 -3.53 3.50 -11.05
CA ASP A 42 -4.64 2.82 -10.36
C ASP A 42 -5.99 3.41 -10.76
N SER A 43 -6.08 4.73 -10.90
CA SER A 43 -7.28 5.41 -11.38
C SER A 43 -7.60 5.02 -12.82
N LEU A 44 -6.57 4.84 -13.66
CA LEU A 44 -6.74 4.42 -15.05
C LEU A 44 -7.16 2.96 -15.14
N GLY A 45 -6.64 2.08 -14.29
CA GLY A 45 -7.13 0.71 -14.13
C GLY A 45 -8.59 0.66 -13.66
N ALA A 46 -8.94 1.49 -12.66
CA ALA A 46 -10.29 1.57 -12.12
C ALA A 46 -11.31 2.03 -13.17
N LEU A 47 -10.93 2.99 -14.01
CA LEU A 47 -11.78 3.51 -15.09
C LEU A 47 -11.87 2.59 -16.30
N THR A 48 -10.81 1.87 -16.65
CA THR A 48 -10.76 1.07 -17.89
C THR A 48 -11.21 -0.38 -17.70
N ARG A 49 -11.07 -0.94 -16.49
CA ARG A 49 -11.39 -2.34 -16.17
C ARG A 49 -12.18 -2.51 -14.88
N GLY A 50 -12.61 -1.42 -14.23
CA GLY A 50 -13.33 -1.48 -12.94
C GLY A 50 -12.45 -1.88 -11.75
N GLN A 51 -11.12 -1.96 -11.91
CA GLN A 51 -10.19 -2.45 -10.88
C GLN A 51 -9.04 -1.50 -10.61
N ARG A 52 -8.80 -1.13 -9.34
CA ARG A 52 -7.67 -0.27 -8.95
C ARG A 52 -6.29 -0.88 -9.24
N GLN A 53 -6.14 -2.21 -9.29
CA GLN A 53 -4.82 -2.87 -9.32
C GLN A 53 -4.23 -3.15 -10.71
N THR A 54 -4.86 -2.74 -11.81
CA THR A 54 -4.49 -3.25 -13.15
C THR A 54 -3.41 -2.45 -13.90
N GLY A 55 -2.91 -1.36 -13.31
CA GLY A 55 -1.95 -0.44 -13.95
C GLY A 55 -0.47 -0.63 -13.58
N GLY A 56 -0.19 -1.17 -12.40
CA GLY A 56 1.17 -1.48 -11.94
C GLY A 56 1.25 -2.97 -11.63
N GLN A 57 1.83 -3.77 -12.53
CA GLN A 57 2.11 -5.21 -12.32
C GLN A 57 2.91 -5.45 -11.03
N ASN A 58 2.27 -5.48 -9.85
CA ASN A 58 2.94 -5.43 -8.54
C ASN A 58 4.04 -4.35 -8.46
N LEU A 59 3.88 -3.25 -9.21
CA LEU A 59 4.92 -2.24 -9.37
C LEU A 59 4.97 -1.29 -8.16
N PHE A 60 3.88 -1.24 -7.39
CA PHE A 60 3.69 -0.38 -6.23
C PHE A 60 2.98 -1.16 -5.12
N ASP A 61 3.45 -1.00 -3.88
CA ASP A 61 2.83 -1.55 -2.69
C ASP A 61 1.67 -0.63 -2.24
N PRO A 62 0.59 -1.13 -1.61
CA PRO A 62 -0.38 -0.28 -0.92
C PRO A 62 0.24 0.79 -0.01
N ALA A 63 1.41 0.51 0.59
CA ALA A 63 2.19 1.46 1.37
C ALA A 63 2.76 2.63 0.55
N ASP A 64 2.95 2.46 -0.76
CA ASP A 64 3.38 3.53 -1.67
C ASP A 64 2.25 4.53 -1.98
N ASN A 65 0.99 4.20 -1.66
CA ASN A 65 -0.13 5.13 -1.75
C ASN A 65 -0.23 6.01 -0.49
N LEU A 66 0.55 7.09 -0.51
CA LEU A 66 0.58 8.10 0.56
C LEU A 66 -0.71 8.93 0.68
N GLU A 67 -1.76 8.70 -0.13
CA GLU A 67 -3.07 9.37 0.04
C GLU A 67 -4.18 8.41 0.50
N SER A 68 -3.84 7.15 0.80
CA SER A 68 -4.77 6.15 1.35
C SER A 68 -5.36 6.58 2.69
N THR A 69 -6.49 5.99 3.09
CA THR A 69 -7.08 6.20 4.43
C THR A 69 -6.07 5.85 5.52
N TYR A 70 -5.31 4.78 5.35
CA TYR A 70 -4.24 4.38 6.26
C TYR A 70 -3.14 5.43 6.38
N ALA A 71 -2.71 6.02 5.25
CA ALA A 71 -1.71 7.09 5.25
C ALA A 71 -2.23 8.37 5.94
N LYS A 72 -3.50 8.73 5.74
CA LYS A 72 -4.14 9.86 6.42
C LYS A 72 -4.23 9.65 7.93
N GLU A 73 -4.65 8.47 8.37
CA GLU A 73 -4.70 8.11 9.80
C GLU A 73 -3.30 8.09 10.42
N ALA A 74 -2.32 7.51 9.71
CA ALA A 74 -0.93 7.51 10.14
C ALA A 74 -0.38 8.94 10.27
N LEU A 75 -0.76 9.86 9.38
CA LEU A 75 -0.34 11.26 9.46
C LEU A 75 -0.90 11.98 10.69
N HIS A 76 -2.18 11.76 11.02
CA HIS A 76 -2.76 12.31 12.26
C HIS A 76 -2.01 11.79 13.48
N ARG A 77 -1.68 10.49 13.49
CA ARG A 77 -0.87 9.90 14.56
C ARG A 77 0.54 10.49 14.60
N TRP A 78 1.16 10.72 13.45
CA TRP A 78 2.48 11.34 13.34
C TRP A 78 2.48 12.75 13.95
N PHE A 79 1.47 13.58 13.67
CA PHE A 79 1.33 14.90 14.32
C PHE A 79 1.15 14.79 15.83
N GLY A 80 0.36 13.83 16.31
CA GLY A 80 0.22 13.60 17.75
C GLY A 80 1.55 13.19 18.42
N LEU A 81 2.38 12.38 17.75
CA LEU A 81 3.70 12.01 18.24
C LEU A 81 4.70 13.18 18.18
N LEU A 82 4.64 14.00 17.13
CA LEU A 82 5.42 15.24 17.01
C LEU A 82 5.11 16.17 18.18
N PHE A 83 3.81 16.40 18.44
CA PHE A 83 3.33 17.27 19.51
C PHE A 83 3.77 16.74 20.90
N ALA A 84 3.71 15.43 21.09
CA ALA A 84 4.17 14.78 22.32
C ALA A 84 5.71 14.69 22.44
N GLY A 85 6.48 15.17 21.46
CA GLY A 85 7.95 15.12 21.47
C GLY A 85 8.54 13.71 21.39
N LYS A 86 7.82 12.77 20.75
CA LYS A 86 8.21 11.35 20.65
C LYS A 86 8.91 10.98 19.35
N LEU A 87 9.08 11.94 18.44
CA LEU A 87 9.78 11.74 17.18
C LEU A 87 11.26 12.08 17.34
N GLU A 88 12.12 11.31 16.70
CA GLU A 88 13.57 11.48 16.71
C GLU A 88 14.02 12.42 15.57
N ALA A 89 13.33 12.37 14.43
CA ALA A 89 13.73 13.09 13.23
C ALA A 89 13.64 14.61 13.39
N VAL A 90 12.61 15.11 14.09
CA VAL A 90 12.38 16.55 14.26
C VAL A 90 11.54 16.86 15.50
N THR A 91 11.90 17.93 16.21
CA THR A 91 11.07 18.48 17.31
C THR A 91 9.93 19.34 16.76
N LEU A 92 8.85 19.49 17.51
CA LEU A 92 7.70 20.36 17.15
C LEU A 92 8.13 21.77 16.71
N SER A 93 8.86 22.50 17.57
CA SER A 93 9.31 23.86 17.27
C SER A 93 10.11 23.96 15.98
N ARG A 94 11.10 23.05 15.80
CA ARG A 94 11.92 23.01 14.57
C ARG A 94 11.09 22.67 13.33
N PHE A 95 10.10 21.79 13.45
CA PHE A 95 9.23 21.43 12.35
C PHE A 95 8.36 22.62 11.92
N GLU A 96 7.74 23.34 12.85
CA GLU A 96 6.91 24.50 12.54
C GLU A 96 7.74 25.63 11.91
N GLU A 97 8.94 25.89 12.44
CA GLU A 97 9.88 26.89 11.91
C GLU A 97 10.24 26.60 10.44
N LEU A 98 10.61 25.36 10.14
CA LEU A 98 11.08 24.98 8.81
C LEU A 98 9.94 24.79 7.79
N SER A 99 8.81 24.25 8.23
CA SER A 99 7.69 23.91 7.35
C SER A 99 6.70 25.07 7.16
N GLY A 100 6.68 26.04 8.08
CA GLY A 100 5.65 27.08 8.15
C GLY A 100 4.24 26.53 8.43
N LEU A 101 4.14 25.28 8.88
CA LEU A 101 2.88 24.69 9.35
C LEU A 101 2.74 24.97 10.85
N ARG A 102 1.49 25.11 11.28
CA ARG A 102 1.13 25.21 12.68
C ARG A 102 0.41 23.94 13.10
N VAL A 103 0.87 23.36 14.19
CA VAL A 103 0.40 22.15 14.84
C VAL A 103 -0.01 22.47 16.28
N GLU A 104 0.68 23.41 16.93
CA GLU A 104 0.31 23.92 18.26
C GLU A 104 -0.57 25.17 18.16
N GLY A 105 -1.67 25.17 18.92
CA GLY A 105 -2.62 26.26 19.06
C GLY A 105 -2.16 27.32 20.05
N PRO A 106 -2.80 28.51 20.07
CA PRO A 106 -2.47 29.59 21.01
C PRO A 106 -2.67 29.22 22.49
N ASP A 107 -3.49 28.21 22.75
CA ASP A 107 -3.83 27.64 24.05
C ASP A 107 -2.84 26.56 24.52
N GLY A 108 -1.82 26.25 23.72
CA GLY A 108 -0.86 25.18 24.00
C GLY A 108 -1.43 23.77 23.74
N GLY A 109 -2.59 23.67 23.08
CA GLY A 109 -3.16 22.42 22.58
C GLY A 109 -2.74 22.11 21.16
N MET A 110 -3.05 20.91 20.65
CA MET A 110 -2.92 20.62 19.22
C MET A 110 -4.10 21.25 18.46
N VAL A 111 -3.85 21.86 17.30
CA VAL A 111 -4.92 22.44 16.48
C VAL A 111 -5.88 21.35 15.96
N ASP A 112 -7.17 21.66 15.95
CA ASP A 112 -8.20 20.74 15.43
C ASP A 112 -8.06 20.53 13.90
N ASP A 113 -7.77 21.62 13.17
CA ASP A 113 -7.59 21.59 11.71
C ASP A 113 -6.11 21.35 11.35
N LEU A 114 -5.69 20.09 11.51
CA LEU A 114 -4.33 19.67 11.14
C LEU A 114 -4.11 19.75 9.61
N PRO A 115 -2.87 20.04 9.17
CA PRO A 115 -2.53 20.08 7.75
C PRO A 115 -2.88 18.78 7.01
N THR A 116 -3.52 18.91 5.85
CA THR A 116 -3.78 17.76 4.97
C THR A 116 -2.47 17.11 4.50
N ILE A 117 -2.54 15.83 4.12
CA ILE A 117 -1.37 15.08 3.63
C ILE A 117 -0.69 15.75 2.43
N GLN A 118 -1.46 16.34 1.53
CA GLN A 118 -0.93 17.09 0.40
C GLN A 118 -0.18 18.34 0.83
N ARG A 119 -0.73 19.08 1.80
CA ARG A 119 -0.09 20.28 2.36
C ARG A 119 1.18 19.90 3.11
N TRP A 120 1.14 18.88 3.95
CA TRP A 120 2.28 18.35 4.70
C TRP A 120 3.42 17.91 3.77
N LEU A 121 3.11 17.07 2.77
CA LEU A 121 4.08 16.61 1.77
C LEU A 121 4.73 17.79 1.01
N ASN A 122 3.94 18.81 0.63
CA ASN A 122 4.45 19.99 -0.05
C ASN A 122 5.45 20.79 0.78
N ARG A 123 5.32 20.79 2.10
CA ARG A 123 6.27 21.48 2.98
C ARG A 123 7.54 20.65 3.21
N ILE A 124 7.40 19.34 3.39
CA ILE A 124 8.55 18.47 3.61
C ILE A 124 9.49 18.42 2.41
N LEU A 125 8.96 18.50 1.18
CA LEU A 125 9.81 18.53 -0.02
C LEU A 125 10.78 19.71 -0.07
N ALA A 126 10.55 20.78 0.69
CA ALA A 126 11.44 21.93 0.74
C ALA A 126 12.54 21.79 1.82
N LEU A 127 12.50 20.73 2.63
CA LEU A 127 13.45 20.49 3.71
C LEU A 127 14.74 19.85 3.20
N PRO A 128 15.86 19.98 3.94
CA PRO A 128 17.09 19.25 3.65
C PRO A 128 16.85 17.74 3.55
N ILE A 129 17.51 17.08 2.59
CA ILE A 129 17.28 15.67 2.24
C ILE A 129 17.38 14.74 3.47
N ALA A 130 18.37 14.96 4.34
CA ALA A 130 18.53 14.13 5.55
C ALA A 130 17.31 14.22 6.49
N LEU A 131 16.79 15.43 6.69
CA LEU A 131 15.62 15.66 7.53
C LEU A 131 14.34 15.12 6.88
N GLN A 132 14.22 15.32 5.56
CA GLN A 132 13.15 14.70 4.78
C GLN A 132 13.14 13.18 4.96
N ASN A 133 14.29 12.52 4.79
CA ASN A 133 14.40 11.07 4.93
C ASN A 133 13.98 10.61 6.32
N GLY A 134 14.48 11.25 7.39
CA GLY A 134 14.11 10.91 8.77
C GLY A 134 12.60 11.05 9.03
N ILE A 135 11.98 12.15 8.60
CA ILE A 135 10.53 12.34 8.75
C ILE A 135 9.75 11.27 7.96
N PHE A 136 10.19 10.95 6.74
CA PHE A 136 9.54 9.91 5.93
C PHE A 136 9.73 8.51 6.50
N ASP A 137 10.87 8.20 7.10
CA ASP A 137 11.13 6.92 7.77
C ASP A 137 10.13 6.68 8.90
N GLU A 138 9.98 7.64 9.81
CA GLU A 138 9.03 7.57 10.91
C GLU A 138 7.58 7.50 10.41
N PHE A 139 7.21 8.33 9.44
CA PHE A 139 5.88 8.33 8.87
C PHE A 139 5.55 6.99 8.19
N LEU A 140 6.45 6.45 7.38
CA LEU A 140 6.22 5.18 6.67
C LEU A 140 6.13 4.01 7.66
N GLY A 141 6.93 3.99 8.72
CA GLY A 141 6.78 3.00 9.78
C GLY A 141 5.39 3.01 10.43
N LEU A 142 4.78 4.19 10.58
CA LEU A 142 3.39 4.30 11.07
C LEU A 142 2.37 3.79 10.05
N VAL A 143 2.59 4.03 8.76
CA VAL A 143 1.73 3.52 7.68
C VAL A 143 1.78 1.99 7.64
N GLU A 144 2.98 1.41 7.66
CA GLU A 144 3.20 -0.04 7.67
C GLU A 144 2.51 -0.69 8.88
N ALA A 145 2.73 -0.15 10.09
CA ALA A 145 2.07 -0.63 11.29
C ALA A 145 0.53 -0.56 11.20
N ARG A 146 0.00 0.49 10.55
CA ARG A 146 -1.45 0.66 10.39
C ARG A 146 -2.04 -0.33 9.38
N ILE A 147 -1.33 -0.58 8.28
CA ILE A 147 -1.70 -1.58 7.27
C ILE A 147 -1.66 -2.98 7.89
N ASP A 148 -0.62 -3.30 8.66
CA ASP A 148 -0.50 -4.59 9.34
C ASP A 148 -1.63 -4.83 10.34
N ALA A 149 -1.98 -3.80 11.13
CA ALA A 149 -3.12 -3.86 12.04
C ALA A 149 -4.45 -4.09 11.29
N ALA A 150 -4.66 -3.38 10.17
CA ALA A 150 -5.87 -3.57 9.34
C ALA A 150 -5.90 -4.98 8.72
N ARG A 151 -4.75 -5.52 8.30
CA ARG A 151 -4.62 -6.87 7.75
C ARG A 151 -4.97 -7.92 8.79
N GLN A 152 -4.43 -7.80 10.00
CA GLN A 152 -4.73 -8.72 11.11
C GLN A 152 -6.21 -8.67 11.52
N ALA A 153 -6.83 -7.48 11.45
CA ALA A 153 -8.25 -7.31 11.72
C ALA A 153 -9.17 -7.74 10.55
N GLY A 154 -8.62 -8.15 9.40
CA GLY A 154 -9.41 -8.46 8.21
C GLY A 154 -10.16 -7.27 7.60
N THR A 155 -9.78 -6.03 7.97
CA THR A 155 -10.41 -4.78 7.51
C THR A 155 -9.52 -4.00 6.53
N LEU A 156 -8.47 -4.64 6.02
CA LEU A 156 -7.62 -4.07 4.99
C LEU A 156 -8.38 -3.98 3.66
N ASP A 157 -8.71 -2.77 3.22
CA ASP A 157 -9.27 -2.49 1.91
C ASP A 157 -8.13 -2.43 0.88
N ILE A 158 -7.90 -3.55 0.19
CA ILE A 158 -6.92 -3.66 -0.91
C ILE A 158 -7.60 -3.34 -2.27
N GLY A 159 -8.88 -2.95 -2.27
CA GLY A 159 -9.70 -2.85 -3.46
C GLY A 159 -10.14 -4.21 -4.01
N VAL A 160 -10.21 -4.35 -5.33
CA VAL A 160 -10.65 -5.59 -5.98
C VAL A 160 -9.53 -6.62 -5.92
N GLU A 161 -9.76 -7.73 -5.23
CA GLU A 161 -8.82 -8.85 -5.15
C GLU A 161 -9.10 -9.91 -6.22
N THR A 162 -8.03 -10.47 -6.79
CA THR A 162 -8.13 -11.68 -7.63
C THR A 162 -7.82 -12.89 -6.77
N ILE A 163 -8.84 -13.70 -6.49
CA ILE A 163 -8.68 -14.95 -5.75
C ILE A 163 -8.35 -16.07 -6.76
N ALA A 164 -7.09 -16.51 -6.78
CA ALA A 164 -6.68 -17.66 -7.60
C ALA A 164 -7.10 -18.97 -6.91
N VAL A 165 -8.00 -19.70 -7.54
CA VAL A 165 -8.63 -20.92 -7.03
C VAL A 165 -8.64 -21.97 -8.15
N GLU A 166 -8.58 -23.25 -7.79
CA GLU A 166 -8.80 -24.33 -8.77
C GLU A 166 -10.29 -24.50 -9.05
N HIS A 167 -11.10 -24.31 -8.01
CA HIS A 167 -12.55 -24.39 -8.07
C HIS A 167 -13.16 -23.40 -7.08
N TYR A 168 -14.34 -22.88 -7.40
CA TYR A 168 -15.14 -22.08 -6.48
C TYR A 168 -16.63 -22.38 -6.67
N GLU A 169 -17.38 -22.21 -5.59
CA GLU A 169 -18.84 -22.25 -5.57
C GLU A 169 -19.37 -20.99 -4.88
N VAL A 170 -20.44 -20.41 -5.42
CA VAL A 170 -21.15 -19.29 -4.79
C VAL A 170 -22.17 -19.88 -3.83
N LEU A 171 -21.95 -19.72 -2.53
CA LEU A 171 -22.87 -20.20 -1.49
C LEU A 171 -24.09 -19.30 -1.38
N THR A 172 -23.86 -17.97 -1.37
CA THR A 172 -24.93 -16.98 -1.30
C THR A 172 -24.65 -15.79 -2.19
N ASP A 173 -25.71 -15.21 -2.76
CA ASP A 173 -25.68 -13.96 -3.51
C ASP A 173 -26.77 -13.02 -2.98
N THR A 174 -26.36 -11.95 -2.31
CA THR A 174 -27.26 -10.96 -1.72
C THR A 174 -27.14 -9.62 -2.44
N LEU A 175 -28.22 -9.18 -3.08
CA LEU A 175 -28.31 -7.83 -3.65
C LEU A 175 -28.35 -6.79 -2.53
N LEU A 176 -27.28 -5.99 -2.42
CA LEU A 176 -27.17 -4.93 -1.41
C LEU A 176 -27.82 -3.62 -1.88
N ARG A 177 -27.64 -3.27 -3.15
CA ARG A 177 -28.10 -1.98 -3.69
C ARG A 177 -28.24 -2.01 -5.20
N THR A 178 -29.24 -1.31 -5.71
CA THR A 178 -29.34 -0.92 -7.12
C THR A 178 -29.15 0.60 -7.22
N ASP A 179 -28.23 1.04 -8.08
CA ASP A 179 -28.04 2.46 -8.35
C ASP A 179 -29.24 3.04 -9.10
N ALA A 180 -29.79 4.14 -8.60
CA ALA A 180 -31.04 4.71 -9.09
C ALA A 180 -30.92 5.36 -10.48
N LEU A 181 -29.71 5.75 -10.91
CA LEU A 181 -29.49 6.45 -12.16
C LEU A 181 -29.07 5.49 -13.28
N SER A 182 -28.18 4.55 -12.97
CA SER A 182 -27.59 3.61 -13.93
C SER A 182 -28.24 2.22 -13.94
N GLY A 183 -28.99 1.85 -12.90
CA GLY A 183 -29.54 0.51 -12.73
C GLY A 183 -28.49 -0.55 -12.35
N ALA A 184 -27.24 -0.16 -12.09
CA ALA A 184 -26.18 -1.08 -11.70
C ALA A 184 -26.46 -1.70 -10.33
N THR A 185 -26.26 -3.01 -10.20
CA THR A 185 -26.49 -3.75 -8.97
C THR A 185 -25.18 -4.03 -8.22
N THR A 186 -25.21 -3.93 -6.89
CA THR A 186 -24.11 -4.28 -5.98
C THR A 186 -24.51 -5.51 -5.19
N HIS A 187 -23.68 -6.54 -5.24
CA HIS A 187 -23.96 -7.85 -4.64
C HIS A 187 -22.91 -8.18 -3.57
N LEU A 188 -23.34 -8.81 -2.48
CA LEU A 188 -22.48 -9.48 -1.51
C LEU A 188 -22.51 -10.97 -1.82
N LEU A 189 -21.36 -11.53 -2.18
CA LEU A 189 -21.21 -12.95 -2.49
C LEU A 189 -20.47 -13.64 -1.36
N GLU A 190 -20.99 -14.78 -0.92
CA GLU A 190 -20.25 -15.73 -0.09
C GLU A 190 -19.74 -16.86 -0.99
N LEU A 191 -18.44 -17.13 -0.93
CA LEU A 191 -17.77 -18.07 -1.83
C LEU A 191 -17.11 -19.19 -1.03
N GLU A 192 -17.37 -20.43 -1.42
CA GLU A 192 -16.51 -21.56 -1.06
C GLU A 192 -15.43 -21.72 -2.13
N ILE A 193 -14.18 -21.89 -1.71
CA ILE A 193 -13.04 -21.97 -2.63
C ILE A 193 -12.15 -23.18 -2.35
N ALA A 194 -11.74 -23.86 -3.42
CA ALA A 194 -10.74 -24.91 -3.37
C ALA A 194 -9.41 -24.39 -3.94
N ARG A 195 -8.32 -24.61 -3.18
CA ARG A 195 -6.96 -24.23 -3.59
C ARG A 195 -6.09 -25.46 -3.68
N ALA A 196 -5.32 -25.56 -4.76
CA ALA A 196 -4.27 -26.56 -4.90
C ALA A 196 -3.32 -26.50 -3.70
N LEU A 197 -3.07 -27.64 -3.07
CA LEU A 197 -1.93 -27.77 -2.18
C LEU A 197 -0.66 -27.64 -3.01
N LYS A 198 0.04 -26.52 -2.89
CA LYS A 198 1.37 -26.36 -3.49
C LYS A 198 2.38 -27.11 -2.62
N PRO A 199 3.00 -28.20 -3.11
CA PRO A 199 3.98 -28.94 -2.32
C PRO A 199 5.11 -28.00 -1.90
N LEU A 200 5.41 -27.99 -0.59
CA LEU A 200 6.57 -27.27 -0.07
C LEU A 200 7.84 -27.89 -0.64
N ARG A 201 8.68 -27.08 -1.29
CA ARG A 201 10.02 -27.51 -1.71
C ARG A 201 10.85 -27.80 -0.47
N LEU A 202 11.69 -28.84 -0.52
CA LEU A 202 12.54 -29.27 0.60
C LEU A 202 13.30 -28.11 1.25
N LYS A 203 13.92 -27.24 0.44
CA LYS A 203 14.64 -26.04 0.91
C LYS A 203 13.75 -25.08 1.73
N ARG A 204 12.50 -24.88 1.30
CA ARG A 204 11.56 -23.99 2.01
C ARG A 204 11.04 -24.62 3.30
N LEU A 205 10.90 -25.95 3.31
CA LEU A 205 10.57 -26.71 4.52
C LEU A 205 11.70 -26.59 5.56
N GLU A 206 12.96 -26.65 5.12
CA GLU A 206 14.14 -26.44 5.96
C GLU A 206 14.17 -25.07 6.63
N GLU A 207 13.94 -24.00 5.86
CA GLU A 207 13.92 -22.62 6.35
C GLU A 207 12.86 -22.40 7.44
N LEU A 208 11.70 -23.05 7.33
CA LEU A 208 10.57 -22.85 8.22
C LEU A 208 10.66 -23.70 9.50
N TYR A 209 11.13 -24.95 9.38
CA TYR A 209 11.01 -25.93 10.46
C TYR A 209 12.35 -26.49 10.95
N GLY A 210 13.43 -26.28 10.18
CA GLY A 210 14.70 -26.97 10.36
C GLY A 210 14.57 -28.49 10.17
N PHE A 211 15.67 -29.15 9.84
CA PHE A 211 15.72 -30.63 9.79
C PHE A 211 16.30 -31.26 11.05
N SER A 212 16.65 -30.45 12.06
CA SER A 212 17.43 -30.86 13.23
C SER A 212 16.60 -31.09 14.50
N GLY A 213 15.29 -31.31 14.38
CA GLY A 213 14.41 -31.59 15.52
C GLY A 213 14.12 -33.09 15.71
N ALA A 214 13.82 -33.49 16.94
CA ALA A 214 13.47 -34.87 17.31
C ALA A 214 12.18 -35.42 16.66
N ARG A 215 11.47 -34.61 15.85
CA ARG A 215 10.21 -34.96 15.19
C ARG A 215 10.33 -35.07 13.65
N GLN A 216 11.51 -34.89 13.07
CA GLN A 216 11.72 -35.02 11.61
C GLN A 216 12.73 -36.13 11.29
N GLN A 217 12.45 -36.91 10.23
CA GLN A 217 13.37 -37.95 9.73
C GLN A 217 13.42 -37.91 8.20
N LEU A 218 14.63 -37.88 7.63
CA LEU A 218 14.85 -37.98 6.19
C LEU A 218 14.75 -39.45 5.77
N LEU A 219 13.88 -39.73 4.79
CA LEU A 219 13.73 -41.06 4.20
C LEU A 219 14.16 -41.01 2.73
N ARG A 220 15.05 -41.92 2.34
CA ARG A 220 15.48 -42.09 0.95
C ARG A 220 14.98 -43.45 0.45
N ASN A 221 14.18 -43.46 -0.60
CA ASN A 221 13.72 -44.70 -1.22
C ASN A 221 14.89 -45.37 -1.95
N THR A 222 15.19 -46.62 -1.60
CA THR A 222 16.29 -47.43 -2.18
C THR A 222 15.81 -48.46 -3.20
N ARG A 223 14.50 -48.53 -3.48
CA ARG A 223 13.95 -49.41 -4.52
C ARG A 223 13.79 -48.64 -5.82
N SER A 224 14.64 -48.98 -6.80
CA SER A 224 14.40 -48.75 -8.22
C SER A 224 13.81 -49.99 -8.85
#